data_AF-E1YKC9-F1
#
_entry.id   AF-E1YKC9-F1
#
_cell.length_a   1.000
_cell.length_b   1.000
_cell.length_c   1.000
_cell.angle_alpha   90.00
_cell.angle_beta   90.00
_cell.angle_gamma   90.00
#
_symmetry.space_group_name_H-M   'P 1'
#
loop_
_entity.id
_entity.type
_entity.pdbx_description
1 polymer ?
#
loop_
_entity_poly.entity_id
_entity_poly.type
_entity_poly.pdbx_seq_one_letter_code
_entity_poly.pdbx_strand_id
1 'polypeptide(L)'
;MNGFKNSETLVIDSLIRKPGAFENYRYRNELFPTSRFRIAYDSLKKQHTPSVAVKQYLNILYLAAHGSEITVDNVLRLLINQNKEISYKQVELLSNEPVPSDTEVQIPPIDLICYDQLLQEEVLC
;
A
#
# COMPACT_ATOMS: atom_id res chain seq x y z
N MET A 1 2.84 -11.00 -4.33
CA MET A 1 2.63 -9.71 -3.64
C MET A 1 3.36 -9.80 -2.31
N ASN A 2 4.43 -9.03 -2.12
CA ASN A 2 5.13 -8.96 -0.84
C ASN A 2 4.37 -7.96 0.03
N GLY A 3 3.53 -8.46 0.94
CA GLY A 3 2.87 -7.60 1.93
C GLY A 3 3.86 -7.03 2.94
N PHE A 4 3.39 -6.11 3.79
CA PHE A 4 4.18 -5.43 4.82
C PHE A 4 5.11 -6.43 5.52
N LYS A 5 6.42 -6.21 5.41
CA LYS A 5 7.42 -7.03 6.09
C LYS A 5 7.40 -6.69 7.58
N ASN A 6 7.71 -7.65 8.45
CA ASN A 6 7.77 -7.43 9.91
C ASN A 6 8.65 -6.22 10.32
N SER A 7 9.64 -5.85 9.50
CA SER A 7 10.47 -4.65 9.70
C SER A 7 9.70 -3.33 9.52
N GLU A 8 8.68 -3.30 8.68
CA GLU A 8 7.91 -2.11 8.32
C GLU A 8 6.85 -1.78 9.38
N THR A 9 6.26 -2.79 10.02
CA THR A 9 5.33 -2.61 11.15
C THR A 9 5.98 -1.84 12.30
N LEU A 10 7.21 -2.21 12.69
CA LEU A 10 7.94 -1.52 13.76
C LEU A 10 8.22 -0.04 13.45
N VAL A 11 8.49 0.26 12.17
CA VAL A 11 8.70 1.64 11.71
C VAL A 11 7.39 2.41 11.79
N ILE A 12 6.28 1.84 11.33
CA ILE A 12 4.96 2.47 11.37
C ILE A 12 4.55 2.77 12.82
N ASP A 13 4.75 1.83 13.74
CA ASP A 13 4.48 2.04 15.17
C ASP A 13 5.28 3.22 15.75
N SER A 14 6.54 3.32 15.37
CA SER A 14 7.40 4.42 15.81
C SER A 14 6.93 5.78 15.28
N LEU A 15 6.43 5.81 14.04
CA LEU A 15 5.96 7.01 13.35
C LEU A 15 4.59 7.46 13.88
N ILE A 16 3.70 6.53 14.23
CA ILE A 16 2.42 6.84 14.89
C ILE A 16 2.65 7.59 16.20
N ARG A 17 3.63 7.16 16.99
CA ARG A 17 3.97 7.82 18.26
C ARG A 17 4.63 9.19 18.07
N LYS A 18 5.36 9.39 16.96
CA LYS A 18 6.03 10.65 16.63
C LYS A 18 5.81 11.04 15.16
N PRO A 19 4.61 11.56 14.81
CA PRO A 19 4.26 11.84 13.41
C PRO A 19 5.18 12.85 12.73
N GLY A 20 5.77 13.77 13.49
CA GLY A 20 6.72 14.77 12.97
C GLY A 20 8.00 14.17 12.37
N ALA A 21 8.34 12.91 12.69
CA ALA A 21 9.49 12.23 12.10
C ALA A 21 9.24 11.80 10.64
N PHE A 22 7.98 11.73 10.22
CA PHE A 22 7.61 11.21 8.89
C PHE A 22 8.17 12.05 7.74
N GLU A 23 8.19 13.39 7.85
CA GLU A 23 8.68 14.26 6.78
C GLU A 23 10.17 14.08 6.50
N ASN A 24 10.96 13.83 7.55
CA ASN A 24 12.41 13.63 7.48
C ASN A 24 12.81 12.14 7.45
N TYR A 25 11.84 11.22 7.34
CA TYR A 25 12.14 9.80 7.34
C TYR A 25 12.81 9.40 6.01
N ARG A 26 14.05 8.90 6.12
CA ARG A 26 14.92 8.59 4.97
C ARG A 26 14.28 7.63 3.96
N TYR A 27 13.50 6.67 4.44
CA TYR A 27 12.87 5.63 3.61
C TYR A 27 11.37 5.86 3.43
N ARG A 28 10.92 7.11 3.44
CA ARG A 28 9.50 7.45 3.28
C ARG A 28 8.89 6.90 2.00
N ASN A 29 9.65 6.87 0.91
CA ASN A 29 9.17 6.31 -0.35
C ASN A 29 9.00 4.78 -0.32
N GLU A 30 9.68 4.10 0.60
CA GLU A 30 9.55 2.65 0.80
C GLU A 30 8.36 2.31 1.70
N LEU A 31 7.79 3.30 2.40
CA LEU A 31 6.56 3.13 3.18
C LEU A 31 5.29 3.07 2.33
N PHE A 32 5.39 3.19 1.01
CA PHE A 32 4.26 3.04 0.10
C PHE A 32 4.26 1.61 -0.47
N PRO A 33 3.45 0.66 0.06
CA PRO A 33 3.46 -0.72 -0.42
C PRO A 33 3.04 -0.81 -1.89
N THR A 34 2.12 0.08 -2.29
CA THR A 34 1.64 0.17 -3.68
C THR A 34 1.51 1.64 -4.11
N SER A 35 1.38 1.86 -5.41
CA SER A 35 1.11 3.18 -5.99
C SER A 35 -0.16 3.83 -5.43
N ARG A 36 -1.17 3.03 -5.02
CA ARG A 36 -2.42 3.53 -4.44
C ARG A 36 -2.20 4.18 -3.08
N PHE A 37 -1.30 3.66 -2.24
CA PHE A 37 -0.92 4.32 -0.99
C PHE A 37 -0.26 5.68 -1.24
N ARG A 38 0.57 5.79 -2.29
CA ARG A 38 1.16 7.06 -2.68
C ARG A 38 0.10 8.06 -3.15
N ILE A 39 -0.83 7.64 -4.00
CA ILE A 39 -1.95 8.47 -4.46
C ILE A 39 -2.81 8.92 -3.27
N ALA A 40 -3.11 8.02 -2.33
CA ALA A 40 -3.85 8.35 -1.12
C ALA A 40 -3.15 9.45 -0.31
N TYR A 41 -1.83 9.34 -0.12
CA TYR A 41 -1.06 10.36 0.57
C TYR A 41 -1.06 11.71 -0.16
N ASP A 42 -0.89 11.70 -1.48
CA ASP A 42 -0.93 12.92 -2.28
C ASP A 42 -2.31 13.59 -2.25
N SER A 43 -3.39 12.81 -2.25
CA SER A 43 -4.75 13.31 -2.06
C SER A 43 -4.96 13.94 -0.68
N LEU A 44 -4.50 13.28 0.39
CA LEU A 44 -4.56 13.81 1.75
C LEU A 44 -3.80 15.14 1.89
N LYS A 45 -2.63 15.26 1.25
CA LYS A 45 -1.85 16.51 1.24
C LYS A 45 -2.56 17.67 0.51
N LYS A 46 -3.39 17.37 -0.49
CA LYS A 46 -4.17 18.39 -1.21
C LYS A 46 -5.39 18.84 -0.40
N GLN A 47 -5.96 17.94 0.39
CA GLN A 47 -7.19 18.17 1.16
C GLN A 47 -6.94 18.81 2.53
N HIS A 48 -5.75 18.62 3.11
CA HIS A 48 -5.48 18.98 4.48
C HIS A 48 -4.12 19.66 4.69
N THR A 49 -3.94 20.25 5.87
CA THR A 49 -2.62 20.74 6.30
C THR A 49 -1.62 19.57 6.40
N PRO A 50 -0.30 19.82 6.22
CA PRO A 50 0.71 18.75 6.23
C PRO A 50 0.63 17.84 7.46
N SER A 51 0.46 18.43 8.65
CA SER A 51 0.35 17.68 9.91
C SER A 51 -0.87 16.73 9.94
N VAL A 52 -2.02 17.19 9.44
CA VAL A 52 -3.24 16.37 9.39
C VAL A 52 -3.11 15.27 8.34
N ALA A 53 -2.58 15.60 7.16
CA ALA A 53 -2.36 14.63 6.08
C ALA A 53 -1.42 13.50 6.52
N VAL A 54 -0.31 13.84 7.20
CA VAL A 54 0.65 12.87 7.76
C VAL A 54 -0.02 11.97 8.79
N LYS A 55 -0.78 12.53 9.74
CA LYS A 55 -1.48 11.72 10.75
C LYS A 55 -2.47 10.73 10.13
N GLN A 56 -3.32 11.21 9.22
CA GLN A 56 -4.28 10.33 8.54
C GLN A 56 -3.58 9.24 7.75
N TYR A 57 -2.51 9.57 7.05
CA TYR A 57 -1.78 8.60 6.26
C TYR A 57 -1.06 7.54 7.12
N LEU A 58 -0.44 7.96 8.22
CA LEU A 58 0.16 7.01 9.16
C LEU A 58 -0.89 6.06 9.74
N ASN A 59 -2.10 6.54 10.04
CA ASN A 59 -3.19 5.67 10.51
C ASN A 59 -3.64 4.67 9.43
N ILE A 60 -3.66 5.08 8.15
CA ILE A 60 -3.94 4.16 7.03
C ILE A 60 -2.84 3.08 6.92
N LEU A 61 -1.57 3.47 7.05
CA LEU A 61 -0.46 2.52 7.08
C LEU A 61 -0.54 1.57 8.28
N TYR A 62 -0.90 2.09 9.45
CA TYR A 62 -1.08 1.28 10.65
C TYR A 62 -2.18 0.25 10.48
N LEU A 63 -3.33 0.66 9.93
CA LEU A 63 -4.46 -0.24 9.63
C LEU A 63 -4.05 -1.36 8.67
N ALA A 64 -3.26 -1.03 7.64
CA ALA A 64 -2.78 -2.00 6.67
C ALA A 64 -1.76 -2.98 7.28
N ALA A 65 -0.85 -2.48 8.13
CA ALA A 65 0.19 -3.29 8.77
C ALA A 65 -0.33 -4.21 9.88
N HIS A 66 -1.41 -3.82 10.58
CA HIS A 66 -1.98 -4.58 11.70
C HIS A 66 -3.24 -5.37 11.36
N GLY A 67 -3.88 -5.04 10.24
CA GLY A 67 -5.06 -5.73 9.73
C GLY A 67 -4.73 -6.53 8.48
N SER A 68 -5.01 -5.93 7.33
CA SER A 68 -4.77 -6.54 6.02
C SER A 68 -4.43 -5.47 4.99
N GLU A 69 -3.19 -5.50 4.50
CA GLU A 69 -2.76 -4.63 3.42
C GLU A 69 -3.63 -4.78 2.18
N ILE A 70 -3.99 -6.02 1.82
CA ILE A 70 -4.79 -6.32 0.64
C ILE A 70 -6.17 -5.66 0.77
N THR A 71 -6.77 -5.73 1.95
CA THR A 71 -8.09 -5.10 2.23
C THR A 71 -7.98 -3.59 2.08
N VAL A 72 -6.99 -2.98 2.72
CA VAL A 72 -6.79 -1.51 2.65
C VAL A 72 -6.47 -1.06 1.22
N ASP A 73 -5.61 -1.79 0.50
CA ASP A 73 -5.26 -1.50 -0.90
C ASP A 73 -6.49 -1.58 -1.82
N ASN A 74 -7.37 -2.56 -1.63
CA ASN A 74 -8.63 -2.68 -2.36
C ASN A 74 -9.60 -1.53 -2.06
N VAL A 75 -9.69 -1.11 -0.79
CA VAL A 75 -10.49 0.05 -0.40
C VAL A 75 -9.93 1.33 -1.03
N LEU A 76 -8.62 1.54 -1.01
CA LEU A 76 -7.97 2.68 -1.67
C LEU A 76 -8.23 2.65 -3.19
N ARG A 77 -8.16 1.47 -3.82
CA ARG A 77 -8.51 1.29 -5.24
C ARG A 77 -9.94 1.75 -5.53
N LEU A 78 -10.90 1.35 -4.70
CA LEU A 78 -12.31 1.73 -4.84
C LEU A 78 -12.50 3.24 -4.74
N LEU A 79 -11.92 3.88 -3.71
CA LEU A 79 -12.03 5.31 -3.49
C LEU A 79 -11.41 6.12 -4.62
N ILE A 80 -10.22 5.71 -5.09
CA ILE A 80 -9.53 6.36 -6.22
C ILE A 80 -10.34 6.23 -7.51
N ASN A 81 -10.82 5.03 -7.84
CA ASN A 81 -11.58 4.79 -9.08
C ASN A 81 -12.91 5.54 -9.09
N GLN A 82 -13.55 5.69 -7.93
CA GLN A 82 -14.80 6.45 -7.79
C GLN A 82 -14.56 7.95 -7.60
N ASN A 83 -13.30 8.40 -7.62
CA ASN A 83 -12.89 9.77 -7.37
C ASN A 83 -13.50 10.34 -6.07
N LYS A 84 -13.64 9.48 -5.05
CA LYS A 84 -14.16 9.84 -3.73
C LYS A 84 -13.06 10.48 -2.89
N GLU A 85 -13.49 11.26 -1.90
CA GLU A 85 -12.58 11.76 -0.87
C GLU A 85 -11.87 10.59 -0.18
N ILE A 86 -10.60 10.79 0.17
CA ILE A 86 -9.77 9.79 0.84
C ILE A 86 -9.51 10.30 2.23
N SER A 87 -10.05 9.63 3.23
CA SER A 87 -9.79 9.91 4.64
C SER A 87 -9.55 8.62 5.41
N TYR A 88 -8.79 8.69 6.50
CA TYR A 88 -8.57 7.52 7.38
C TYR A 88 -9.90 6.89 7.79
N LYS A 89 -10.88 7.70 8.19
CA LYS A 89 -12.19 7.25 8.65
C LYS A 89 -12.94 6.45 7.58
N GLN A 90 -12.93 6.90 6.33
CA GLN A 90 -13.57 6.16 5.23
C GLN A 90 -12.86 4.85 4.95
N VAL A 91 -11.52 4.86 4.98
CA VAL A 91 -10.73 3.64 4.76
C VAL A 91 -10.99 2.62 5.87
N GLU A 92 -11.01 3.04 7.12
CA GLU A 92 -11.31 2.20 8.28
C GLU A 92 -12.73 1.62 8.20
N LEU A 93 -13.73 2.44 7.90
CA LEU A 93 -15.12 1.99 7.77
C LEU A 93 -15.26 0.91 6.69
N LEU A 94 -14.79 1.19 5.47
CA LEU A 94 -14.90 0.27 4.34
C LEU A 94 -14.04 -0.99 4.48
N SER A 95 -12.95 -0.93 5.25
CA SER A 95 -12.11 -2.11 5.52
C SER A 95 -12.75 -3.07 6.53
N ASN A 96 -13.64 -2.55 7.38
CA ASN A 96 -14.39 -3.34 8.36
C ASN A 96 -15.74 -3.84 7.81
N GLU A 97 -16.19 -3.35 6.66
CA GLU A 97 -17.37 -3.91 6.00
C GLU A 97 -17.04 -5.28 5.40
N PRO A 98 -17.92 -6.28 5.54
CA PRO A 98 -17.74 -7.57 4.89
C PRO A 98 -17.85 -7.35 3.37
N VAL A 99 -16.70 -7.27 2.72
CA VAL A 99 -16.64 -7.22 1.26
C VAL A 99 -17.15 -8.57 0.73
N PRO A 100 -18.18 -8.62 -0.15
CA PRO A 100 -18.49 -9.85 -0.87
C PRO A 100 -17.23 -10.26 -1.64
N SER A 101 -16.72 -11.43 -1.32
CA SER A 101 -15.49 -12.00 -1.87
C SER A 101 -15.67 -12.32 -3.35
N ASP A 102 -15.51 -11.34 -4.23
CA ASP A 102 -15.45 -11.58 -5.68
C ASP A 102 -14.34 -10.74 -6.29
N THR A 103 -13.12 -11.27 -6.28
CA THR A 103 -12.24 -11.34 -7.46
C THR A 103 -11.14 -12.33 -7.15
N GLU A 104 -11.41 -13.62 -7.37
CA GLU A 104 -10.36 -14.61 -7.54
C GLU A 104 -9.61 -14.25 -8.84
N VAL A 105 -8.49 -13.54 -8.71
CA VAL A 105 -7.58 -13.29 -9.83
C VAL A 105 -6.93 -14.63 -10.15
N GLN A 106 -7.46 -15.31 -11.16
CA GLN A 106 -6.81 -16.46 -11.79
C GLN A 106 -5.52 -15.96 -12.45
N ILE A 107 -4.40 -16.10 -11.72
CA ILE A 107 -3.07 -15.94 -12.31
C ILE A 107 -2.88 -17.18 -13.18
N PRO A 108 -2.83 -17.08 -14.53
CA PRO A 108 -2.51 -18.23 -15.34
C PRO A 108 -1.15 -18.77 -14.89
N PRO A 109 -0.95 -20.10 -14.83
CA PRO A 109 0.33 -20.67 -14.42
C PRO A 109 1.41 -20.06 -15.30
N ILE A 110 2.34 -19.34 -14.68
CA ILE A 110 3.46 -18.74 -15.40
C ILE A 110 4.33 -19.91 -15.87
N ASP A 111 4.41 -20.09 -17.18
CA ASP A 111 5.25 -21.14 -17.74
C ASP A 111 6.70 -20.70 -17.62
N LEU A 112 7.41 -21.28 -16.65
CA LEU A 112 8.81 -20.97 -16.33
C LEU A 112 9.77 -21.43 -17.44
N ILE A 113 9.29 -22.23 -18.41
CA ILE A 113 10.07 -22.74 -19.54
C ILE A 113 10.55 -21.60 -20.46
N CYS A 114 9.89 -20.44 -20.44
CA CYS A 114 10.32 -19.27 -21.24
C CYS A 114 11.67 -18.67 -20.79
N TYR A 115 12.12 -18.91 -19.55
CA TYR A 115 13.43 -18.43 -19.08
C TYR A 115 14.59 -19.32 -19.53
N ASP A 116 14.35 -20.62 -19.73
CA ASP A 116 15.39 -21.57 -20.16
C ASP A 116 15.89 -21.31 -21.58
N GLN A 117 15.10 -20.61 -22.41
CA GLN A 117 15.47 -20.27 -23.79
C GLN A 117 16.39 -19.04 -23.89
N LEU A 118 16.43 -18.17 -22.87
CA LEU A 118 17.31 -16.99 -22.86
C LEU A 118 18.70 -17.28 -22.29
N LEU A 119 18.92 -18.46 -21.69
CA LEU A 119 20.19 -18.89 -21.14
C LEU A 119 21.07 -19.71 -22.11
N GLN A 120 20.59 -19.96 -23.34
CA GLN A 120 21.32 -20.75 -24.35
C GLN A 120 22.03 -19.90 -25.42
N GLU A 121 21.97 -18.57 -25.35
CA GLU A 121 22.59 -17.66 -26.34
C GLU A 121 23.91 -17.01 -25.87
N GLU A 122 24.61 -17.58 -24.87
CA GLU A 122 25.99 -17.20 -24.53
C GLU A 122 26.98 -18.39 -24.47
N VAL A 123 26.72 -19.48 -25.19
CA VAL A 123 27.78 -20.46 -25.47
C VAL A 123 27.65 -21.02 -26.88
N LEU A 124 28.15 -20.27 -27.86
CA LEU A 124 28.73 -20.86 -29.06
C LEU A 124 29.90 -19.99 -29.52
N CYS A 125 31.09 -20.55 -29.30
CA CYS A 125 32.38 -20.11 -29.79
C CYS A 125 32.45 -20.05 -31.32
#